data_AF-A0A3D0W6I0-F1
#
_entry.id   AF-A0A3D0W6I0-F1
#
_cell.length_a   1.000
_cell.length_b   1.000
_cell.length_c   1.000
_cell.angle_alpha   90.00
_cell.angle_beta   90.00
_cell.angle_gamma   90.00
#
_symmetry.space_group_name_H-M   'P 1'
#
loop_
_entity.id
_entity.type
_entity.pdbx_description
1 polymer ?
#
loop_
_entity_poly.entity_id
_entity_poly.type
_entity_poly.pdbx_seq_one_letter_code
_entity_poly.pdbx_strand_id
1 'polypeptide(L)' 'QSNGRTESILMSMPPLVQWKYDWKPEAGSNEEKLYTYFLTNKDWLRHE' A
#
# COMPACT_ATOMS: atom_id res chain seq x y z
N GLN A 1 22.67 8.76 4.28
CA GLN A 1 21.99 9.70 3.35
C GLN A 1 22.98 10.04 2.25
N SER A 2 22.85 9.46 1.07
CA SER A 2 23.60 9.89 -0.11
C SER A 2 23.05 11.25 -0.56
N ASN A 3 23.91 12.16 -1.03
CA ASN A 3 23.58 13.52 -1.48
C ASN A 3 22.72 13.55 -2.77
N GLY A 4 21.64 12.78 -2.79
CA GLY A 4 20.70 12.68 -3.90
C GLY A 4 19.82 13.91 -3.99
N ARG A 5 19.31 14.18 -5.19
CA ARG A 5 18.42 15.31 -5.43
C ARG A 5 17.07 15.09 -4.73
N THR A 6 16.79 15.90 -3.72
CA THR A 6 15.60 15.80 -2.87
C THR A 6 14.31 15.75 -3.66
N GLU A 7 14.15 16.57 -4.69
CA GLU A 7 12.94 16.58 -5.52
C GLU A 7 12.73 15.22 -6.17
N SER A 8 13.80 14.63 -6.75
CA SER A 8 13.73 13.30 -7.38
C SER A 8 13.41 12.19 -6.39
N ILE A 9 13.82 12.32 -5.13
CA ILE A 9 13.47 11.38 -4.05
C ILE A 9 11.99 11.51 -3.67
N LEU A 10 11.48 12.74 -3.60
CA LEU A 10 10.11 13.02 -3.13
C LEU A 10 9.06 13.02 -4.26
N MET A 11 9.47 12.94 -5.54
CA MET A 11 8.53 12.89 -6.68
C MET A 11 7.54 11.72 -6.61
N SER A 12 7.88 10.61 -5.94
CA SER A 12 6.98 9.47 -5.79
C SER A 12 5.96 9.63 -4.66
N MET A 13 6.03 10.71 -3.87
CA MET A 13 5.06 10.96 -2.82
C MET A 13 3.70 11.31 -3.44
N PRO A 14 2.60 10.74 -2.92
CA PRO A 14 1.28 11.15 -3.35
C PRO A 14 1.04 12.62 -2.97
N PRO A 15 0.25 13.37 -3.76
CA PRO A 15 -0.05 14.77 -3.48
C PRO A 15 -0.88 14.96 -2.18
N LEU A 16 -1.58 13.91 -1.74
CA LEU A 16 -2.34 13.89 -0.49
C LEU A 16 -2.26 12.50 0.13
N VAL A 17 -2.19 12.46 1.45
CA VAL A 17 -2.24 11.24 2.26
C VAL A 17 -3.02 11.52 3.54
N GLN A 18 -3.75 10.52 4.04
CA GLN A 18 -4.57 10.63 5.24
C GLN A 18 -4.22 9.52 6.23
N TRP A 19 -4.13 9.87 7.50
CA TRP A 19 -3.97 8.93 8.60
C TRP A 19 -5.12 9.08 9.58
N LYS A 20 -5.61 7.94 10.06
CA LYS A 20 -6.66 7.84 11.07
C LYS A 20 -6.15 6.92 12.18
N TYR A 21 -6.40 7.30 13.43
CA TYR A 21 -5.97 6.51 14.58
C TYR A 21 -6.70 5.16 14.63
N ASP A 22 -5.97 4.08 14.87
CA ASP A 22 -6.44 2.68 14.93
C ASP A 22 -7.45 2.31 13.82
N TRP A 23 -7.26 2.85 12.62
CA TRP A 23 -8.16 2.58 11.51
C TRP A 23 -8.06 1.13 11.06
N LYS A 24 -9.21 0.48 10.94
CA LYS A 24 -9.37 -0.88 10.44
C LYS A 24 -10.46 -0.88 9.36
N PRO A 25 -10.31 -1.68 8.30
CA PRO A 25 -11.37 -1.84 7.32
C PRO A 25 -12.59 -2.51 7.95
N GLU A 26 -13.76 -2.28 7.36
CA GLU A 26 -14.98 -2.98 7.75
C GLU A 26 -14.88 -4.47 7.39
N ALA A 27 -15.41 -5.35 8.25
CA ALA A 27 -15.39 -6.79 8.00
C ALA A 27 -16.20 -7.15 6.74
N GLY A 28 -15.64 -8.00 5.88
CA GLY A 28 -16.21 -8.40 4.60
C GLY A 28 -16.09 -7.37 3.48
N SER A 29 -15.50 -6.20 3.74
CA SER A 29 -15.32 -5.14 2.73
C SER A 29 -14.23 -5.47 1.71
N ASN A 30 -14.22 -4.72 0.60
CA ASN A 30 -13.14 -4.81 -0.38
C ASN A 30 -11.81 -4.29 0.20
N GLU A 31 -11.89 -3.34 1.11
CA GLU A 31 -10.76 -2.81 1.87
C GLU A 31 -10.15 -3.90 2.74
N GLU A 32 -10.94 -4.72 3.44
CA GLU A 32 -10.43 -5.88 4.19
C GLU A 32 -9.79 -6.92 3.25
N LYS A 33 -10.41 -7.17 2.10
CA LYS A 33 -9.87 -8.08 1.08
C LYS A 33 -8.51 -7.62 0.55
N LEU A 34 -8.29 -6.30 0.41
CA LEU A 34 -6.99 -5.76 0.04
C LEU A 34 -5.89 -6.25 1.00
N TYR A 35 -6.11 -6.13 2.30
CA TYR A 35 -5.14 -6.55 3.32
C TYR A 35 -4.99 -8.06 3.43
N THR A 36 -6.10 -8.80 3.39
CA THR A 36 -6.10 -10.24 3.71
C THR A 36 -5.80 -11.13 2.50
N TYR A 37 -6.13 -10.68 1.29
CA TYR A 37 -5.99 -11.49 0.07
C TYR A 37 -4.92 -10.94 -0.88
N PHE A 38 -4.91 -9.63 -1.17
CA PHE A 38 -4.02 -9.05 -2.19
C PHE A 38 -2.64 -8.69 -1.65
N LEU A 39 -2.54 -8.11 -0.45
CA LEU A 39 -1.28 -7.69 0.18
C LEU A 39 -0.59 -8.84 0.93
N THR A 40 -0.66 -10.05 0.36
CA THR A 40 0.04 -11.24 0.84
C THR A 40 0.97 -11.76 -0.24
N ASN A 41 2.03 -12.48 0.15
CA ASN A 41 2.89 -13.13 -0.83
C ASN A 41 2.09 -14.21 -1.56
N LYS A 42 1.88 -14.01 -2.86
CA LYS A 42 1.04 -14.88 -3.68
C LYS A 42 1.66 -15.07 -5.04
N ASP A 43 1.65 -16.31 -5.50
CA ASP A 43 1.91 -16.64 -6.89
C ASP A 43 0.62 -16.42 -7.69
N TRP A 44 0.61 -15.36 -8.51
CA TRP A 44 -0.53 -14.99 -9.33
C TRP A 44 -0.63 -15.78 -10.63
N LEU A 45 0.46 -16.39 -11.08
CA LEU A 45 0.54 -17.09 -12.37
C LEU A 45 0.57 -18.61 -12.21
N ARG A 46 0.44 -19.12 -10.98
CA ARG A 46 0.28 -20.54 -10.73
C ARG A 46 -0.97 -21.04 -11.46
N HIS A 47 -0.75 -21.67 -12.60
CA HIS A 47 -1.74 -22.49 -13.27
C HIS A 47 -2.00 -23.72 -12.38
N GLU A 48 -3.28 -24.08 -12.22
CA GLU A 48 -3.68 -25.33 -11.55
C GLU A 48 -3.13 -26.56 -12.28
#